data_AF-A0A820DBT3-F1
#
_entry.id   AF-A0A820DBT3-F1
#
_cell.length_a   1.000
_cell.length_b   1.000
_cell.length_c   1.000
_cell.angle_alpha   90.00
_cell.angle_beta   90.00
_cell.angle_gamma   90.00
#
_symmetry.space_group_name_H-M   'P 1'
#
loop_
_entity.id
_entity.type
_entity.pdbx_description
1 polymer ?
#
loop_
_entity_poly.entity_id
_entity_poly.type
_entity_poly.pdbx_seq_one_letter_code
_entity_poly.pdbx_strand_id
1 'polypeptide(L)'
;MPNTQQGIMIWCGISSNGLVGPYFFNDTVTGPSYKEMLVNYAWPRLKNKNFYFQHDGAGAHYSVTVREWLDKKFPDRWIGRRGPFDWPARSPDLSP
;
A
#
# COMPACT_ATOMS: atom_id res chain seq x y z
N MET A 1 -33.61 10.28 -1.26
CA MET A 1 -32.50 10.01 -2.21
C MET A 1 -31.23 9.99 -1.38
N PRO A 2 -30.49 8.87 -1.24
CA PRO A 2 -29.22 8.94 -0.54
C PRO A 2 -28.20 9.63 -1.45
N ASN A 3 -27.65 10.71 -0.92
CA ASN A 3 -26.64 11.53 -1.55
C ASN A 3 -25.30 10.77 -1.49
N THR A 4 -24.98 9.97 -2.52
CA THR A 4 -23.64 9.37 -2.65
C THR A 4 -22.74 10.38 -3.34
N GLN A 5 -22.08 11.24 -2.56
CA GLN A 5 -20.91 11.94 -3.06
C GLN A 5 -19.87 10.87 -3.43
N GLN A 6 -19.56 10.73 -4.72
CA GLN A 6 -18.52 9.81 -5.19
C GLN A 6 -17.17 10.29 -4.62
N GLY A 7 -16.59 9.51 -3.73
CA GLY A 7 -15.24 9.75 -3.20
C GLY A 7 -14.19 9.19 -4.16
N ILE A 8 -13.07 9.89 -4.31
CA ILE A 8 -11.90 9.40 -5.05
C ILE A 8 -10.93 8.78 -4.05
N MET A 9 -10.53 7.54 -4.30
CA MET A 9 -9.53 6.86 -3.49
C MET A 9 -8.14 7.25 -3.97
N ILE A 10 -7.27 7.63 -3.03
CA ILE A 10 -5.91 8.09 -3.32
C ILE A 10 -4.93 7.22 -2.53
N TRP A 11 -3.83 6.84 -3.17
CA TRP A 11 -2.66 6.30 -2.48
C TRP A 11 -1.51 7.32 -2.49
N CYS A 12 -0.83 7.45 -1.37
CA CYS A 12 0.40 8.21 -1.23
C CYS A 12 1.32 7.49 -0.25
N GLY A 13 2.60 7.41 -0.58
CA GLY A 13 3.66 7.00 0.33
C GLY A 13 4.45 8.21 0.80
N ILE A 14 4.78 8.26 2.08
CA ILE A 14 5.65 9.28 2.67
C ILE A 14 6.94 8.66 3.18
N SER A 15 8.03 9.40 3.08
CA SER A 15 9.34 9.04 3.63
C SER A 15 10.14 10.29 3.99
N SER A 16 11.25 10.13 4.70
CA SER A 16 12.24 11.20 4.90
C SER A 16 12.77 11.78 3.59
N ASN A 17 12.70 11.01 2.50
CA ASN A 17 13.17 11.41 1.17
C ASN A 17 12.05 12.10 0.35
N GLY A 18 10.92 12.41 0.98
CA GLY A 18 9.76 13.04 0.36
C GLY A 18 8.63 12.07 0.04
N LEU A 19 7.71 12.56 -0.80
CA LEU A 19 6.46 11.90 -1.17
C LEU A 19 6.60 10.99 -2.40
N VAL A 20 5.84 9.90 -2.42
CA VAL A 20 5.63 9.01 -3.56
C VAL A 20 4.13 8.95 -3.82
N GLY A 21 3.67 9.67 -4.83
CA GLY A 21 2.24 9.88 -5.03
C GLY A 21 1.95 11.30 -5.51
N PRO A 22 0.66 11.69 -5.54
CA PRO A 22 -0.51 10.82 -5.34
C PRO A 22 -0.73 9.86 -6.53
N TYR A 23 -1.29 8.68 -6.25
CA TYR A 23 -1.91 7.80 -7.25
C TYR A 23 -3.42 7.79 -7.02
N PHE A 24 -4.18 8.07 -8.08
CA PHE A 24 -5.63 8.09 -8.04
C PHE A 24 -6.18 6.78 -8.56
N PHE A 25 -7.02 6.11 -7.78
CA PHE A 25 -7.79 4.98 -8.26
C PHE A 25 -9.06 5.49 -8.93
N ASN A 26 -9.39 4.94 -10.10
CA ASN A 26 -10.61 5.26 -10.82
C ASN A 26 -11.85 4.58 -10.22
N ASP A 27 -11.64 3.54 -9.40
CA ASP A 27 -12.69 2.70 -8.81
C ASP A 27 -12.30 2.25 -7.39
N THR A 28 -13.14 1.40 -6.79
CA THR A 28 -12.89 0.77 -5.50
C THR A 28 -11.52 0.07 -5.46
N VAL A 29 -10.76 0.29 -4.40
CA VAL A 29 -9.46 -0.36 -4.19
C VAL A 29 -9.68 -1.83 -3.83
N THR A 30 -9.15 -2.72 -4.65
CA THR A 30 -9.17 -4.17 -4.47
C THR A 30 -7.74 -4.69 -4.38
N GLY A 31 -7.56 -5.95 -3.97
CA GLY A 31 -6.23 -6.58 -3.99
C GLY A 31 -5.53 -6.49 -5.37
N PRO A 32 -6.22 -6.85 -6.47
CA PRO A 32 -5.68 -6.70 -7.82
C PRO A 32 -5.32 -5.25 -8.19
N SER A 33 -6.22 -4.28 -8.00
CA SER A 33 -5.92 -2.88 -8.37
C SER A 33 -4.83 -2.26 -7.50
N TYR A 34 -4.76 -2.64 -6.23
CA TYR A 34 -3.65 -2.26 -5.35
C TYR A 34 -2.32 -2.86 -5.81
N LYS A 35 -2.30 -4.15 -6.15
CA LYS A 35 -1.10 -4.81 -6.70
C LYS A 35 -0.64 -4.14 -8.00
N GLU A 36 -1.57 -3.81 -8.89
CA GLU A 36 -1.26 -3.13 -10.14
C GLU A 36 -0.60 -1.77 -9.88
N MET A 37 -1.17 -0.98 -8.96
CA MET A 37 -0.57 0.28 -8.52
C MET A 37 0.85 0.05 -7.95
N LEU A 38 1.05 -0.97 -7.10
CA LEU A 38 2.38 -1.29 -6.56
C LEU A 38 3.38 -1.59 -7.68
N VAL A 39 3.00 -2.41 -8.66
CA VAL A 39 3.88 -2.85 -9.76
C VAL A 39 4.19 -1.72 -10.72
N ASN A 40 3.16 -1.00 -11.17
CA ASN A 40 3.26 -0.07 -12.30
C ASN A 40 3.58 1.35 -11.85
N TYR A 41 3.20 1.74 -10.63
CA TYR A 41 3.39 3.09 -10.13
C TYR A 41 4.41 3.18 -8.99
N ALA A 42 4.24 2.44 -7.90
CA ALA A 42 5.11 2.59 -6.73
C ALA A 42 6.50 2.01 -6.96
N TRP A 43 6.60 0.77 -7.45
CA TRP A 43 7.87 0.05 -7.60
C TRP A 43 8.92 0.79 -8.45
N PRO A 44 8.60 1.36 -9.63
CA PRO A 44 9.58 2.11 -10.41
C PRO A 44 10.23 3.28 -9.64
N ARG A 45 9.52 3.86 -8.67
CA ARG A 45 9.96 4.99 -7.83
C ARG A 45 10.72 4.55 -6.57
N LEU A 46 10.55 3.29 -6.17
CA LEU A 46 11.10 2.73 -4.93
C LEU A 46 12.28 1.76 -5.17
N LYS A 47 12.34 1.10 -6.34
CA LYS A 47 13.25 -0.04 -6.61
C LYS A 47 14.75 0.20 -6.40
N ASN A 48 15.20 1.45 -6.54
CA ASN A 48 16.60 1.83 -6.39
C ASN A 48 16.90 2.46 -5.02
N LYS A 49 15.98 2.34 -4.07
CA LYS A 49 16.07 2.94 -2.74
C LYS A 49 15.97 1.84 -1.68
N ASN A 50 16.72 2.00 -0.60
CA ASN A 50 16.68 1.08 0.52
C ASN A 50 15.60 1.51 1.52
N PHE A 51 14.36 1.12 1.25
CA PHE A 51 13.23 1.42 2.12
C PHE A 51 12.64 0.17 2.76
N TYR A 52 12.06 0.36 3.94
CA TYR A 52 11.02 -0.51 4.47
C TYR A 52 9.68 -0.02 3.92
N PHE A 53 8.86 -0.94 3.40
CA PHE A 53 7.52 -0.61 2.93
C PHE A 53 6.50 -0.91 4.02
N GLN A 54 5.73 0.08 4.47
CA GLN A 54 4.68 -0.11 5.46
C GLN A 54 3.30 0.16 4.84
N HIS A 55 2.33 -0.70 5.17
CA HIS A 55 0.91 -0.44 4.92
C HIS A 55 0.02 -1.01 6.02
N ASP A 56 -1.24 -0.57 6.08
CA ASP A 56 -2.20 -1.04 7.06
C ASP A 56 -2.80 -2.41 6.68
N GLY A 57 -3.61 -2.97 7.59
CA GLY A 57 -4.27 -4.27 7.40
C GLY A 57 -5.55 -4.25 6.57
N ALA A 58 -5.78 -3.24 5.71
CA ALA A 58 -7.00 -3.15 4.88
C ALA A 58 -7.16 -4.36 3.94
N GLY A 59 -8.40 -4.67 3.56
CA GLY A 59 -8.72 -5.87 2.78
C GLY A 59 -7.94 -6.00 1.47
N ALA A 60 -7.73 -4.89 0.74
CA ALA A 60 -6.92 -4.86 -0.47
C ALA A 60 -5.44 -5.19 -0.22
N HIS A 61 -4.88 -4.66 0.87
CA HIS A 61 -3.48 -4.83 1.25
C HIS A 61 -3.18 -6.25 1.73
N TYR A 62 -4.16 -6.91 2.33
CA TYR A 62 -4.05 -8.25 2.90
C TYR A 62 -4.07 -9.39 1.86
N SER A 63 -4.44 -9.10 0.61
CA SER A 63 -4.58 -10.14 -0.42
C SER A 63 -3.29 -10.96 -0.61
N VAL A 64 -3.43 -12.26 -0.84
CA VAL A 64 -2.29 -13.20 -0.99
C VAL A 64 -1.35 -12.72 -2.08
N THR A 65 -1.90 -12.29 -3.22
CA THR A 65 -1.11 -11.88 -4.39
C THR A 65 -0.31 -10.60 -4.17
N VAL A 66 -0.75 -9.71 -3.27
CA VAL A 66 -0.02 -8.52 -2.84
C VAL A 66 1.12 -8.93 -1.90
N ARG A 67 0.85 -9.77 -0.91
CA ARG A 67 1.86 -10.22 0.07
C ARG A 67 3.00 -10.98 -0.62
N GLU A 68 2.69 -11.95 -1.48
CA GLU A 68 3.70 -12.68 -2.26
C GLU A 68 4.56 -11.75 -3.14
N TRP A 69 3.95 -10.68 -3.66
CA TRP A 69 4.68 -9.70 -4.44
C TRP A 69 5.61 -8.86 -3.56
N LEU A 70 5.14 -8.45 -2.36
CA LEU A 70 5.94 -7.71 -1.38
C LEU A 70 7.10 -8.55 -0.85
N ASP A 71 6.89 -9.84 -0.56
CA ASP A 71 7.96 -10.77 -0.15
C ASP A 71 9.07 -10.84 -1.22
N LYS A 72 8.70 -10.80 -2.51
CA LYS A 72 9.67 -10.82 -3.61
C LYS A 72 10.41 -9.50 -3.81
N LYS A 73 9.77 -8.35 -3.56
CA LYS A 73 10.33 -7.01 -3.88
C LYS A 73 10.96 -6.31 -2.68
N PHE A 74 10.49 -6.63 -1.49
CA PHE A 74 10.94 -6.12 -0.21
C PHE A 74 11.22 -7.29 0.76
N PRO A 75 12.09 -8.26 0.40
CA PRO A 75 12.38 -9.39 1.28
C PRO A 75 12.85 -8.87 2.64
N ASP A 76 12.18 -9.33 3.71
CA ASP A 76 12.40 -8.93 5.11
C ASP A 76 12.38 -7.41 5.35
N ARG A 77 11.74 -6.64 4.46
CA ARG A 77 11.72 -5.17 4.47
C ARG A 77 10.33 -4.61 4.18
N TRP A 78 9.28 -5.31 4.58
CA TRP A 78 7.94 -4.74 4.57
C TRP A 78 7.17 -5.07 5.85
N ILE A 79 6.27 -4.16 6.21
CA ILE A 79 5.52 -4.15 7.45
C ILE A 79 4.05 -4.12 7.09
N GLY A 80 3.29 -5.07 7.60
CA GLY A 80 1.89 -5.22 7.26
C GLY A 80 1.31 -6.50 7.83
N ARG A 81 -0.01 -6.63 7.76
CA ARG A 81 -0.71 -7.78 8.32
C ARG A 81 -0.25 -9.09 7.63
N ARG A 82 0.28 -10.04 8.41
CA ARG A 82 0.91 -11.29 7.91
C ARG A 82 2.12 -11.03 7.00
N GLY A 83 2.86 -9.95 7.22
CA GLY A 83 4.19 -9.73 6.66
C GLY A 83 5.30 -10.23 7.59
N PRO A 84 6.57 -10.02 7.23
CA PRO A 84 7.71 -10.38 8.07
C PRO A 84 7.73 -9.59 9.40
N PHE A 85 7.16 -8.38 9.39
CA PHE A 85 6.85 -7.62 10.60
C PHE A 85 5.33 -7.40 10.66
N ASP A 86 4.68 -8.03 11.64
CA ASP A 86 3.22 -7.96 11.75
C ASP A 86 2.80 -6.56 12.24
N TRP A 87 1.85 -5.97 11.53
CA TRP A 87 1.27 -4.69 11.90
C TRP A 87 -0.10 -4.91 12.55
N PRO A 88 -0.35 -4.41 13.77
CA PRO A 88 -1.61 -4.62 14.44
C PRO A 88 -2.78 -4.03 13.65
N ALA A 89 -3.89 -4.77 13.63
CA ALA A 89 -5.11 -4.30 13.00
C ALA A 89 -5.68 -3.11 13.79
N ARG A 90 -6.16 -2.08 13.08
CA ARG A 90 -6.81 -0.89 13.66
C ARG A 90 -5.88 -0.04 14.55
N SER A 91 -4.62 0.11 14.15
CA SER A 91 -3.67 1.05 14.76
C SER A 91 -3.36 2.22 13.82
N PRO A 92 -4.35 3.10 13.54
CA PRO A 92 -4.12 4.29 12.73
C PRO A 92 -3.17 5.28 13.39
N ASP A 93 -3.04 5.23 14.72
CA ASP A 93 -2.12 6.01 15.54
C ASP A 93 -0.64 5.71 15.27
N LEU A 94 -0.35 4.55 14.66
CA LEU A 94 1.01 4.12 14.34
C LEU A 94 1.38 4.36 12.86
N SER A 95 0.45 4.84 12.04
CA SER A 95 0.70 5.23 10.65
C SER A 95 1.07 6.73 10.60
N PRO A 96 2.28 7.10 10.14
CA PRO A 96 2.70 8.51 10.03
C PRO A 96 1.87 9.35 9.05
#